data_AF-A0A550GGD4-F1
#
_entry.id   AF-A0A550GGD4-F1
#
_cell.length_a   1.000
_cell.length_b   1.000
_cell.length_c   1.000
_cell.angle_alpha   90.00
_cell.angle_beta   90.00
_cell.angle_gamma   90.00
#
_symmetry.space_group_name_H-M   'P 1'
#
loop_
_entity.id
_entity.type
_entity.pdbx_description
1 polymer ?
#
loop_
_entity_poly.entity_id
_entity_poly.type
_entity_poly.pdbx_seq_one_letter_code
_entity_poly.pdbx_strand_id
1 'polypeptide(L)'
;MDLEETVLIALPGVPSEMKANFEETVALLLKQVSGRGGFYDESVYVEGVMESSLAPLIDMVMRDNAGVYVKSHPKGRESRPHIEV
;
A
#
# COMPACT_ATOMS: atom_id res chain seq x y z
N MET A 1 8.33 -25.90 -0.35
CA MET A 1 9.05 -26.91 0.47
C MET A 1 8.66 -26.59 1.90
N ASP A 2 7.92 -27.48 2.55
CA ASP A 2 7.59 -27.31 3.97
C ASP A 2 8.80 -27.71 4.80
N LEU A 3 9.37 -26.75 5.52
CA LEU A 3 10.38 -26.99 6.54
C LEU A 3 9.67 -26.90 7.88
N GLU A 4 9.31 -28.06 8.43
CA GLU A 4 8.69 -28.24 9.75
C GLU A 4 7.31 -27.56 9.87
N GLU A 5 7.27 -26.23 10.06
CA GLU A 5 6.06 -25.40 10.16
C GLU A 5 6.13 -24.12 9.30
N THR A 6 7.19 -23.96 8.49
CA THR A 6 7.44 -22.75 7.69
C THR A 6 7.29 -23.02 6.19
N VAL A 7 6.40 -22.26 5.55
CA VAL A 7 6.21 -22.28 4.10
C VAL A 7 7.25 -21.36 3.43
N LEU A 8 8.21 -21.94 2.73
CA LEU A 8 9.16 -21.20 1.90
C LEU A 8 8.65 -21.07 0.46
N ILE A 9 8.54 -19.82 -0.02
CA ILE A 9 8.11 -19.48 -1.39
C ILE A 9 9.26 -18.78 -2.11
N ALA A 10 9.72 -19.36 -3.22
CA ALA A 10 10.71 -18.76 -4.11
C ALA A 10 10.04 -18.37 -5.43
N LEU A 11 10.09 -17.08 -5.78
CA LEU A 11 9.49 -16.54 -7.01
C LEU A 11 10.57 -16.25 -8.07
N PRO A 12 10.21 -16.22 -9.37
CA PRO A 12 11.13 -15.82 -10.43
C PRO A 12 11.68 -14.40 -10.22
N GLY A 13 12.88 -14.15 -10.74
CA GLY A 13 13.49 -12.82 -10.66
C GLY A 13 12.89 -11.80 -11.64
N VAL A 14 12.20 -12.25 -12.69
CA VAL A 14 11.59 -11.38 -13.70
C VAL A 14 10.33 -10.75 -13.10
N PRO A 15 10.19 -9.41 -13.02
CA PRO A 15 9.08 -8.78 -12.30
C PRO A 15 7.69 -9.16 -12.80
N SER A 16 7.50 -9.34 -14.10
CA SER A 16 6.21 -9.75 -14.67
C SER A 16 5.82 -11.17 -14.25
N GLU A 17 6.77 -12.11 -14.30
CA GLU A 17 6.57 -13.50 -13.89
C GLU A 17 6.37 -13.61 -12.37
N MET A 18 7.17 -12.87 -11.60
CA MET A 18 7.05 -12.78 -10.15
C MET A 18 5.65 -12.32 -9.74
N LYS A 19 5.14 -11.27 -10.37
CA LYS A 19 3.80 -10.72 -10.09
C LYS A 19 2.69 -11.71 -10.42
N ALA A 20 2.72 -12.30 -11.62
CA ALA A 20 1.72 -13.30 -12.02
C ALA A 20 1.67 -14.47 -11.02
N ASN A 21 2.83 -15.05 -10.68
CA ASN A 21 2.90 -16.15 -9.73
C ASN A 21 2.46 -15.75 -8.31
N PHE A 22 2.76 -14.51 -7.90
CA PHE A 22 2.32 -13.99 -6.61
C PHE A 22 0.79 -13.87 -6.55
N GLU A 23 0.18 -13.22 -7.54
CA GLU A 23 -1.26 -12.96 -7.60
C GLU A 23 -2.07 -14.25 -7.71
N GLU A 24 -1.63 -15.18 -8.57
CA GLU A 24 -2.37 -16.42 -8.84
C GLU A 24 -2.23 -17.47 -7.73
N THR A 25 -1.13 -17.45 -6.96
CA THR A 25 -0.83 -18.51 -5.98
C THR A 25 -0.59 -17.96 -4.57
N VAL A 26 0.40 -17.09 -4.39
CA VAL A 26 0.86 -16.65 -3.06
C VAL A 26 -0.22 -15.84 -2.34
N ALA A 27 -0.87 -14.92 -3.05
CA ALA A 27 -1.93 -14.09 -2.50
C ALA A 27 -3.11 -14.94 -1.98
N LEU A 28 -3.46 -16.02 -2.66
CA LEU A 28 -4.52 -16.95 -2.24
C LEU A 28 -4.14 -17.69 -0.94
N LEU A 29 -2.90 -18.15 -0.84
CA LEU A 29 -2.37 -18.78 0.38
C LEU A 29 -2.40 -17.81 1.57
N LEU A 30 -1.92 -16.58 1.35
CA LEU A 30 -1.94 -15.53 2.37
C LEU A 30 -3.37 -15.21 2.83
N LYS A 31 -4.34 -15.18 1.90
CA LYS A 31 -5.76 -14.96 2.20
C LYS A 31 -6.37 -16.07 3.06
N GLN A 32 -5.91 -17.31 2.91
CA GLN A 32 -6.40 -18.41 3.74
C GLN A 32 -5.90 -18.31 5.19
N VAL A 33 -4.70 -17.76 5.41
CA VAL A 33 -4.09 -17.67 6.75
C VAL A 33 -4.35 -16.35 7.47
N SER A 34 -4.69 -15.26 6.76
CA SER A 34 -4.86 -13.91 7.34
C SER A 34 -6.11 -13.71 8.19
N GLY A 35 -6.99 -14.71 8.30
CA GLY A 35 -8.17 -14.67 9.17
C GLY A 35 -9.26 -13.71 8.68
N ARG A 36 -10.00 -13.08 9.61
CA ARG A 36 -11.12 -12.15 9.29
C ARG A 36 -10.67 -10.69 9.05
N GLY A 37 -9.38 -10.39 9.19
CA GLY A 37 -8.85 -9.06 8.96
C GLY A 37 -8.73 -8.77 7.46
N GLY A 38 -9.22 -7.61 7.04
CA GLY A 38 -9.00 -7.07 5.69
C GLY A 38 -8.09 -5.85 5.76
N PHE A 39 -7.31 -5.63 4.71
CA PHE A 39 -6.65 -4.36 4.44
C PHE A 39 -7.42 -3.65 3.33
N TYR A 40 -7.57 -2.33 3.45
CA TYR A 40 -8.17 -1.48 2.44
C TYR A 40 -7.24 -0.29 2.23
N ASP A 41 -6.86 -0.05 0.98
CA ASP A 41 -6.19 1.16 0.55
C ASP A 41 -6.95 1.82 -0.59
N GLU A 42 -6.89 3.15 -0.60
CA GLU A 42 -7.33 3.99 -1.70
C GLU A 42 -6.33 5.13 -1.86
N SER A 43 -6.29 5.66 -3.08
CA SER A 43 -5.48 6.84 -3.40
C SER A 43 -6.40 8.00 -3.81
N VAL A 44 -6.16 9.17 -3.24
CA VAL A 44 -6.79 10.43 -3.61
C VAL A 44 -5.75 11.34 -4.27
N TYR A 45 -6.11 11.94 -5.40
CA TYR A 45 -5.21 12.84 -6.13
C TYR A 45 -5.60 14.30 -5.86
N VAL A 46 -4.64 15.08 -5.37
CA VAL A 46 -4.80 16.50 -5.06
C VAL A 46 -3.92 17.32 -5.99
N GLU A 47 -4.53 18.29 -6.69
CA GLU A 47 -3.84 19.20 -7.60
C GLU A 47 -3.82 20.63 -7.04
N GLY A 48 -2.72 21.35 -7.29
CA GLY A 48 -2.60 22.77 -6.95
C GLY A 48 -2.39 23.07 -5.46
N VAL A 49 -2.28 22.04 -4.61
CA VAL A 49 -2.00 22.18 -3.17
C VAL A 49 -0.61 21.63 -2.88
N MET A 50 0.21 22.40 -2.13
CA MET A 50 1.51 21.94 -1.68
C MET A 50 1.39 20.96 -0.50
N GLU A 51 2.33 20.03 -0.41
CA GLU A 51 2.32 18.98 0.63
C GLU A 51 2.36 19.56 2.04
N SER A 52 3.15 20.62 2.25
CA SER A 52 3.22 21.33 3.52
C SER A 52 1.87 21.89 4.00
N SER A 53 0.98 22.22 3.06
CA SER A 53 -0.38 22.68 3.38
C SER A 53 -1.32 21.53 3.74
N LEU A 54 -1.05 20.33 3.22
CA LEU A 54 -1.86 19.14 3.44
C LEU A 54 -1.45 18.37 4.70
N ALA A 55 -0.18 18.42 5.09
CA ALA A 55 0.36 17.70 6.23
C ALA A 55 -0.45 17.89 7.55
N PRO A 56 -0.87 19.11 7.95
CA PRO A 56 -1.68 19.27 9.17
C PRO A 56 -3.06 18.61 9.09
N LEU A 57 -3.64 18.51 7.90
CA LEU A 57 -4.92 17.83 7.67
C LEU A 57 -4.75 16.31 7.74
N ILE A 58 -3.66 15.79 7.18
CA ILE A 58 -3.28 14.37 7.28
C ILE A 58 -3.12 13.98 8.75
N ASP A 59 -2.37 14.77 9.53
CA ASP A 59 -2.17 14.53 10.97
C ASP A 59 -3.49 14.53 11.74
N MET A 60 -4.42 15.42 11.38
CA MET A 60 -5.75 15.49 11.98
C MET A 60 -6.56 14.22 11.67
N VAL A 61 -6.61 13.80 10.41
CA VAL A 61 -7.35 12.60 10.00
C VAL A 61 -6.79 11.35 10.69
N MET A 62 -5.47 11.19 10.74
CA MET A 62 -4.83 10.06 11.41
C MET A 62 -5.06 10.08 12.93
N ARG A 63 -5.11 11.26 13.56
CA ARG A 63 -5.42 11.39 14.99
C ARG A 63 -6.86 11.04 15.31
N ASP A 64 -7.80 11.48 14.47
CA ASP A 64 -9.23 11.35 14.73
C ASP A 64 -9.78 9.97 14.36
N ASN A 65 -9.05 9.19 13.54
CA ASN A 65 -9.48 7.89 13.05
C ASN A 65 -8.48 6.79 13.43
N ALA A 66 -8.69 6.17 14.59
CA ALA A 66 -7.86 5.05 15.05
C ALA A 66 -7.91 3.88 14.06
N GLY A 67 -6.75 3.46 13.56
CA GLY A 67 -6.61 2.38 12.57
C GLY A 67 -6.52 2.86 11.11
N VAL A 68 -6.60 4.16 10.86
CA VAL A 68 -6.35 4.75 9.53
C VAL A 68 -4.91 5.26 9.46
N TYR A 69 -4.23 4.94 8.36
CA TYR A 69 -2.92 5.47 8.03
C TYR A 69 -3.00 6.19 6.69
N VAL A 70 -2.52 7.43 6.64
CA VAL A 70 -2.53 8.27 5.45
C VAL A 70 -1.08 8.65 5.12
N LYS A 71 -0.72 8.59 3.84
CA LYS A 71 0.65 8.91 3.37
C LYS A 71 0.56 9.85 2.18
N SER A 72 1.35 10.92 2.16
CA SER A 72 1.45 11.78 0.98
C SER A 72 2.63 11.36 0.10
N HIS A 73 2.41 11.35 -1.21
CA HIS A 73 3.41 11.11 -2.23
C HIS A 73 3.38 12.22 -3.27
N PRO A 74 4.30 13.20 -3.22
CA PRO A 74 4.40 14.21 -4.25
C PRO A 74 4.82 13.57 -5.59
N LYS A 75 3.97 13.71 -6.60
CA LYS A 75 4.20 13.24 -7.97
C LYS A 75 4.52 14.39 -8.94
N GLY A 76 4.18 15.63 -8.54
CA GLY A 76 4.37 16.85 -9.32
C GLY A 76 5.70 17.58 -9.08
N ARG A 77 5.81 18.78 -9.63
CA ARG A 77 6.90 19.75 -9.35
C ARG A 77 6.33 20.89 -8.51
N GLU A 78 7.16 21.67 -7.83
CA GLU A 78 6.67 22.80 -7.01
C GLU A 78 5.78 23.79 -7.78
N SER A 79 6.07 24.04 -9.06
CA SER A 79 5.29 24.94 -9.91
C SER A 79 3.93 24.37 -10.36
N ARG A 80 3.74 23.06 -10.23
CA ARG A 80 2.49 22.32 -10.51
C ARG A 80 2.36 21.18 -9.49
N PRO A 81 1.95 21.49 -8.25
CA PRO A 81 1.81 20.49 -7.21
C PRO A 81 0.77 19.44 -7.62
N HIS A 82 1.16 18.18 -7.50
CA HIS A 82 0.30 17.03 -7.72
C HIS A 82 0.72 15.97 -6.69
N ILE A 83 -0.22 15.59 -5.83
CA ILE A 83 0.04 14.75 -4.66
C ILE A 83 -0.95 13.60 -4.69
N GLU A 84 -0.44 12.39 -4.54
CA GLU A 84 -1.23 11.20 -4.24
C GLU A 84 -1.25 11.04 -2.72
N VAL A 85 -2.44 10.93 -2.12
CA VAL A 85 -2.66 10.72 -0.69
C VAL A 85 -3.37 9.40 -0.45
#